data_AF-A0A2N8NXB9-F1
#
_entry.id   AF-A0A2N8NXB9-F1
#
_cell.length_a   1.000
_cell.length_b   1.000
_cell.length_c   1.000
_cell.angle_alpha   90.00
_cell.angle_beta   90.00
_cell.angle_gamma   90.00
#
_symmetry.space_group_name_H-M   'P 1'
#
loop_
_entity.id
_entity.type
_entity.pdbx_description
1 polymer ?
#
loop_
_entity_poly.entity_id
_entity_poly.type
_entity_poly.pdbx_seq_one_letter_code
_entity_poly.pdbx_strand_id
1 'polypeptide(L)'
;MTVPEPVAAAARSMADRALSWLHAHRALGALPPGTTEELADPDSVYKPLGETALAASLLLRDGVAGPGQLAAAQSLMEFTWDQFRQGDMLYERQLRHTLMTDPLEVYAPFVRCGFRHADLDRLLAHRARLRSVDGVELLPNRRLAAANAARVVGLDRETGRREDWDGMARATWLGARPEPWAINWITAYAMTHTVFHLTDWGRLPQGLSPDLTAYVRTWLPVWIDIWREVQQWDLVVELLIVGASLDEPYCRPEDWETIAALQHEDGLVPRDGDPVDDDPRQRFTDHQHTVVVTAVAGSIALARAAGR
;
A
#
# COMPACT_ATOMS: atom_id res chain seq x y z
N MET A 1 -3.76 23.15 -3.36
CA MET A 1 -3.41 23.10 -4.80
C MET A 1 -3.98 21.80 -5.38
N THR A 2 -4.55 21.81 -6.59
CA THR A 2 -5.11 20.60 -7.23
C THR A 2 -4.05 19.85 -8.01
N VAL A 3 -4.24 18.54 -8.21
CA VAL A 3 -3.40 17.74 -9.10
C VAL A 3 -3.45 18.31 -10.53
N PRO A 4 -2.31 18.56 -11.20
CA PRO A 4 -2.30 19.08 -12.57
C PRO A 4 -2.99 18.15 -13.57
N GLU A 5 -3.60 18.69 -14.63
CA GLU A 5 -4.31 17.90 -15.64
C GLU A 5 -3.40 16.88 -16.38
N PRO A 6 -2.15 17.21 -16.76
CA PRO A 6 -1.22 16.21 -17.31
C PRO A 6 -0.94 15.06 -16.34
N VAL A 7 -0.81 15.36 -15.05
CA VAL A 7 -0.65 14.33 -14.01
C VAL A 7 -1.89 13.46 -13.91
N ALA A 8 -3.10 14.05 -13.92
CA ALA A 8 -4.33 13.29 -13.86
C ALA A 8 -4.50 12.35 -15.07
N ALA A 9 -4.10 12.79 -16.27
CA ALA A 9 -4.10 11.97 -17.47
C ALA A 9 -3.11 10.81 -17.38
N ALA A 10 -1.86 11.07 -16.96
CA ALA A 10 -0.85 10.03 -16.75
C ALA A 10 -1.27 9.03 -15.66
N ALA A 11 -1.72 9.52 -14.51
CA ALA A 11 -2.22 8.73 -13.39
C ALA A 11 -3.38 7.80 -13.79
N ARG A 12 -4.30 8.28 -14.65
CA ARG A 12 -5.38 7.46 -15.22
C ARG A 12 -4.85 6.29 -16.02
N SER A 13 -3.98 6.58 -17.00
CA SER A 13 -3.39 5.55 -17.84
C SER A 13 -2.61 4.52 -17.02
N MET A 14 -1.79 4.99 -16.08
CA MET A 14 -1.00 4.17 -15.18
C MET A 14 -1.88 3.22 -14.36
N ALA A 15 -2.89 3.75 -13.67
CA ALA A 15 -3.78 2.95 -12.83
C ALA A 15 -4.57 1.93 -13.64
N ASP A 16 -5.16 2.34 -14.76
CA ASP A 16 -6.02 1.47 -15.57
C ASP A 16 -5.21 0.30 -16.15
N ARG A 17 -4.01 0.54 -16.66
CA ARG A 17 -3.14 -0.50 -17.23
C ARG A 17 -2.54 -1.40 -16.14
N ALA A 18 -2.09 -0.82 -15.02
CA ALA A 18 -1.55 -1.61 -13.90
C ALA A 18 -2.61 -2.54 -13.30
N LEU A 19 -3.83 -2.04 -13.08
CA LEU A 19 -4.93 -2.87 -12.60
C LEU A 19 -5.31 -3.96 -13.61
N SER A 20 -5.33 -3.63 -14.91
CA SER A 20 -5.60 -4.61 -15.97
C SER A 20 -4.54 -5.72 -15.98
N TRP A 21 -3.26 -5.37 -15.78
CA TRP A 21 -2.19 -6.34 -15.66
C TRP A 21 -2.35 -7.22 -14.43
N LEU A 22 -2.63 -6.64 -13.25
CA LEU A 22 -2.88 -7.39 -12.01
C LEU A 22 -4.05 -8.34 -12.17
N HIS A 23 -5.14 -7.87 -12.79
CA HIS A 23 -6.30 -8.72 -13.08
C HIS A 23 -5.89 -9.85 -14.00
N ALA A 24 -5.30 -9.59 -15.17
CA ALA A 24 -4.92 -10.62 -16.14
C ALA A 24 -3.99 -11.69 -15.55
N HIS A 25 -3.06 -11.30 -14.67
CA HIS A 25 -2.03 -12.18 -14.10
C HIS A 25 -2.35 -12.72 -12.70
N ARG A 26 -3.53 -12.42 -12.15
CA ARG A 26 -3.92 -12.79 -10.77
C ARG A 26 -3.68 -14.26 -10.39
N ALA A 27 -3.83 -15.18 -11.36
CA ALA A 27 -3.61 -16.60 -11.13
C ALA A 27 -2.14 -16.97 -10.87
N LEU A 28 -1.17 -16.15 -11.31
CA LEU A 28 0.25 -16.36 -11.03
C LEU A 28 0.60 -16.07 -9.56
N GLY A 29 -0.15 -15.17 -8.92
CA GLY A 29 -0.04 -14.86 -7.50
C GLY A 29 -0.94 -15.70 -6.59
N ALA A 30 -1.63 -16.70 -7.13
CA ALA A 30 -2.49 -17.58 -6.32
C ALA A 30 -1.66 -18.37 -5.28
N LEU A 31 -2.28 -18.69 -4.14
CA LEU A 31 -1.65 -19.57 -3.18
C LEU A 31 -1.50 -20.98 -3.80
N PRO A 32 -0.33 -21.63 -3.67
CA PRO A 32 -0.16 -23.00 -4.10
C PRO A 32 -1.20 -23.94 -3.47
N PRO A 33 -1.63 -25.00 -4.19
CA PRO A 33 -2.51 -26.01 -3.61
C PRO A 33 -1.91 -26.62 -2.34
N GLY A 34 -2.71 -26.71 -1.28
CA GLY A 34 -2.25 -27.25 0.01
C GLY A 34 -1.49 -26.24 0.89
N THR A 35 -1.32 -24.99 0.46
CA THR A 35 -0.82 -23.93 1.33
C THR A 35 -1.70 -23.78 2.57
N THR A 36 -1.07 -23.78 3.73
CA THR A 36 -1.69 -23.61 5.05
C THR A 36 -1.29 -22.27 5.65
N GLU A 37 -1.90 -21.95 6.78
CA GLU A 37 -1.59 -20.81 7.64
C GLU A 37 -0.14 -20.81 8.19
N GLU A 38 0.54 -21.95 8.14
CA GLU A 38 1.92 -22.16 8.61
C GLU A 38 2.99 -21.71 7.60
N LEU A 39 2.62 -20.94 6.57
CA LEU A 39 3.54 -20.34 5.62
C LEU A 39 4.72 -19.66 6.33
N ALA A 40 5.90 -20.23 6.11
CA ALA A 40 7.16 -19.82 6.75
C ALA A 40 7.69 -18.48 6.19
N ASP A 41 7.47 -18.22 4.91
CA ASP A 41 7.86 -16.98 4.24
C ASP A 41 6.62 -16.20 3.76
N PRO A 42 6.19 -15.16 4.50
CA PRO A 42 5.05 -14.33 4.09
C PRO A 42 5.35 -13.48 2.84
N ASP A 43 6.62 -13.21 2.51
CA ASP A 43 6.99 -12.41 1.34
C ASP A 43 6.84 -13.19 0.02
N SER A 44 6.72 -14.52 0.07
CA SER A 44 6.67 -15.38 -1.12
C SER A 44 5.39 -15.25 -1.97
N VAL A 45 4.21 -15.43 -1.38
CA VAL A 45 2.90 -15.40 -2.08
C VAL A 45 1.80 -14.72 -1.27
N TYR A 46 1.93 -14.70 0.06
CA TYR A 46 0.93 -14.15 0.96
C TYR A 46 0.85 -12.62 0.87
N LYS A 47 2.00 -11.95 0.91
CA LYS A 47 2.09 -10.49 0.81
C LYS A 47 1.67 -9.95 -0.57
N PRO A 48 2.11 -10.52 -1.72
CA PRO A 48 1.59 -10.12 -3.03
C PRO A 48 0.06 -10.13 -3.15
N LEU A 49 -0.62 -11.12 -2.56
CA LEU A 49 -2.08 -11.18 -2.51
C LEU A 49 -2.69 -10.06 -1.67
N GLY A 50 -2.13 -9.80 -0.48
CA GLY A 50 -2.56 -8.70 0.37
C GLY A 50 -2.36 -7.32 -0.28
N GLU A 51 -1.27 -7.15 -1.01
CA GLU A 51 -0.96 -5.93 -1.78
C GLU A 51 -1.89 -5.73 -2.97
N THR A 52 -2.24 -6.81 -3.67
CA THR A 52 -3.26 -6.78 -4.73
C THR A 52 -4.64 -6.39 -4.16
N ALA A 53 -5.02 -6.96 -3.01
CA ALA A 53 -6.25 -6.58 -2.30
C ALA A 53 -6.21 -5.11 -1.85
N LEU A 54 -5.06 -4.62 -1.36
CA LEU A 54 -4.88 -3.21 -1.02
C LEU A 54 -5.15 -2.30 -2.23
N ALA A 55 -4.48 -2.54 -3.37
CA ALA A 55 -4.67 -1.72 -4.58
C ALA A 55 -6.13 -1.71 -5.04
N ALA A 56 -6.76 -2.88 -5.15
CA ALA A 56 -8.17 -2.98 -5.53
C ALA A 56 -9.08 -2.25 -4.53
N SER A 57 -8.82 -2.38 -3.23
CA SER A 57 -9.62 -1.72 -2.18
C SER A 57 -9.54 -0.19 -2.23
N LEU A 58 -8.38 0.38 -2.57
CA LEU A 58 -8.20 1.82 -2.69
C LEU A 58 -8.93 2.37 -3.92
N LEU A 59 -8.85 1.65 -5.05
CA LEU A 59 -9.58 2.01 -6.26
C LEU A 59 -11.10 2.01 -6.06
N LEU A 60 -11.62 1.00 -5.36
CA LEU A 60 -13.05 0.88 -5.01
C LEU A 60 -13.47 1.94 -4.00
N ARG A 61 -12.66 2.19 -2.96
CA ARG A 61 -12.89 3.26 -1.97
C ARG A 61 -13.00 4.61 -2.65
N ASP A 62 -12.06 4.91 -3.53
CA ASP A 62 -11.93 6.22 -4.14
C ASP A 62 -12.95 6.41 -5.26
N GLY A 63 -13.44 5.35 -5.91
CA GLY A 63 -14.58 5.39 -6.82
C GLY A 63 -14.44 6.39 -7.98
N VAL A 64 -13.20 6.68 -8.38
CA VAL A 64 -12.84 7.61 -9.47
C VAL A 64 -12.48 6.90 -10.77
N ALA A 65 -12.41 5.57 -10.76
CA ALA A 65 -12.10 4.76 -11.93
C ALA A 65 -13.35 4.51 -12.81
N GLY A 66 -13.13 4.17 -14.09
CA GLY A 66 -14.22 3.82 -15.00
C GLY A 66 -14.91 2.49 -14.64
N PRO A 67 -16.13 2.22 -15.14
CA PRO A 67 -16.90 1.03 -14.76
C PRO A 67 -16.17 -0.30 -14.97
N GLY A 68 -15.41 -0.44 -16.07
CA GLY A 68 -14.63 -1.64 -16.34
C GLY A 68 -13.51 -1.87 -15.31
N GLN A 69 -12.83 -0.81 -14.88
CA GLN A 69 -11.78 -0.89 -13.87
C GLN A 69 -12.33 -1.14 -12.47
N LEU A 70 -13.50 -0.56 -12.14
CA LEU A 70 -14.20 -0.90 -10.89
C LEU A 70 -14.63 -2.37 -10.86
N ALA A 71 -15.11 -2.92 -11.98
CA ALA A 71 -15.44 -4.33 -12.09
C ALA A 71 -14.19 -5.23 -11.96
N ALA A 72 -13.06 -4.84 -12.57
CA ALA A 72 -11.79 -5.57 -12.42
C ALA A 72 -11.27 -5.53 -10.97
N ALA A 73 -11.35 -4.38 -10.29
CA ALA A 73 -10.99 -4.25 -8.88
C ALA A 73 -11.89 -5.12 -7.98
N GLN A 74 -13.21 -5.13 -8.21
CA GLN A 74 -14.14 -5.99 -7.48
C GLN A 74 -13.79 -7.48 -7.70
N SER A 75 -13.50 -7.87 -8.94
CA SER A 75 -13.07 -9.24 -9.27
C SER A 75 -11.76 -9.63 -8.59
N LEU A 76 -10.81 -8.70 -8.45
CA LEU A 76 -9.57 -8.92 -7.69
C LEU A 76 -9.83 -9.06 -6.19
N MET A 77 -10.75 -8.28 -5.62
CA MET A 77 -11.15 -8.42 -4.20
C MET A 77 -11.77 -9.79 -3.95
N GLU A 78 -12.70 -10.24 -4.79
CA GLU A 78 -13.32 -11.57 -4.68
C GLU A 78 -12.27 -12.68 -4.82
N PHE A 79 -11.40 -12.58 -5.84
CA PHE A 79 -10.34 -13.54 -6.06
C PHE A 79 -9.41 -13.66 -4.84
N THR A 80 -8.88 -12.54 -4.34
CA THR A 80 -7.96 -12.56 -3.19
C THR A 80 -8.67 -13.00 -1.91
N TRP A 81 -9.94 -12.67 -1.72
CA TRP A 81 -10.74 -13.15 -0.59
C TRP A 81 -10.90 -14.67 -0.61
N ASP A 82 -11.21 -15.24 -1.78
CA ASP A 82 -11.29 -16.68 -1.97
C ASP A 82 -9.93 -17.37 -1.76
N GLN A 83 -8.81 -16.75 -2.18
CA GLN A 83 -7.47 -17.26 -1.88
C GLN A 83 -7.22 -17.37 -0.38
N PHE A 84 -7.68 -16.40 0.41
CA PHE A 84 -7.63 -16.45 1.88
C PHE A 84 -8.74 -17.29 2.51
N ARG A 85 -9.42 -18.13 1.73
CA ARG A 85 -10.54 -18.98 2.17
C ARG A 85 -11.61 -18.16 2.89
N GLN A 86 -11.94 -17.02 2.31
CA GLN A 86 -12.93 -16.10 2.84
C GLN A 86 -12.65 -15.67 4.28
N GLY A 87 -11.38 -15.56 4.65
CA GLY A 87 -10.90 -15.10 5.95
C GLY A 87 -10.48 -16.21 6.92
N ASP A 88 -10.83 -17.48 6.64
CA ASP A 88 -10.47 -18.61 7.51
C ASP A 88 -8.95 -18.71 7.70
N MET A 89 -8.18 -18.52 6.62
CA MET A 89 -6.72 -18.58 6.69
C MET A 89 -6.13 -17.46 7.58
N LEU A 90 -6.69 -16.25 7.50
CA LEU A 90 -6.25 -15.12 8.32
C LEU A 90 -6.61 -15.33 9.79
N TYR A 91 -7.80 -15.87 10.06
CA TYR A 91 -8.25 -16.28 11.39
C TYR A 91 -7.31 -17.33 11.99
N GLU A 92 -7.06 -18.42 11.27
CA GLU A 92 -6.22 -19.53 11.69
C GLU A 92 -4.78 -19.10 11.97
N ARG A 93 -4.21 -18.28 11.07
CA ARG A 93 -2.87 -17.70 11.25
C ARG A 93 -2.82 -16.82 12.49
N GLN A 94 -3.82 -15.97 12.67
CA GLN A 94 -3.86 -15.04 13.79
C GLN A 94 -4.05 -15.74 15.15
N LEU A 95 -4.82 -16.84 15.16
CA LEU A 95 -5.07 -17.66 16.34
C LEU A 95 -3.80 -18.39 16.79
N ARG A 96 -3.03 -18.93 15.84
CA ARG A 96 -1.77 -19.66 16.11
C ARG A 96 -0.61 -18.72 16.46
N HIS A 97 -0.54 -17.56 15.81
CA HIS A 97 0.57 -16.62 15.95
C HIS A 97 0.12 -15.33 16.64
N THR A 98 0.04 -15.40 17.98
CA THR A 98 -0.57 -14.34 18.78
C THR A 98 0.13 -12.98 18.68
N LEU A 99 1.38 -12.88 18.25
CA LEU A 99 2.08 -11.59 18.16
C LEU A 99 2.24 -11.06 16.73
N MET A 100 1.82 -11.83 15.72
CA MET A 100 1.90 -11.38 14.33
C MET A 100 0.81 -10.35 14.03
N THR A 101 1.20 -9.31 13.27
CA THR A 101 0.31 -8.23 12.82
C THR A 101 -0.15 -8.40 11.37
N ASP A 102 0.55 -9.23 10.59
CA ASP A 102 0.26 -9.46 9.18
C ASP A 102 -1.19 -9.91 8.86
N PRO A 103 -1.95 -10.63 9.72
CA PRO A 103 -3.32 -11.00 9.36
C PRO A 103 -4.25 -9.79 9.48
N LEU A 104 -4.02 -8.92 10.45
CA LEU A 104 -4.78 -7.67 10.62
C LEU A 104 -4.53 -6.73 9.43
N GLU A 105 -3.27 -6.58 9.02
CA GLU A 105 -2.87 -5.72 7.92
C GLU A 105 -3.46 -6.21 6.58
N VAL A 106 -3.44 -7.52 6.32
CA VAL A 106 -4.06 -8.13 5.12
C VAL A 106 -5.59 -8.12 5.18
N TYR A 107 -6.19 -8.20 6.36
CA TYR A 107 -7.65 -8.16 6.52
C TYR A 107 -8.25 -6.76 6.28
N ALA A 108 -7.50 -5.69 6.56
CA ALA A 108 -8.00 -4.32 6.47
C ALA A 108 -8.54 -3.92 5.06
N PRO A 109 -7.86 -4.23 3.93
CA PRO A 109 -8.41 -4.04 2.59
C PRO A 109 -9.77 -4.70 2.35
N PHE A 110 -9.97 -5.93 2.84
CA PHE A 110 -11.24 -6.66 2.72
C PHE A 110 -12.37 -5.95 3.47
N VAL A 111 -12.10 -5.57 4.72
CA VAL A 111 -13.03 -4.81 5.55
C VAL A 111 -13.46 -3.51 4.88
N ARG A 112 -12.51 -2.78 4.29
CA ARG A 112 -12.78 -1.52 3.58
C ARG A 112 -13.82 -1.70 2.47
N CYS A 113 -13.86 -2.88 1.84
CA CYS A 113 -14.79 -3.23 0.77
C CYS A 113 -16.01 -4.04 1.26
N GLY A 114 -16.21 -4.19 2.57
CA GLY A 114 -17.38 -4.87 3.14
C GLY A 114 -17.25 -6.38 3.28
N PHE A 115 -16.12 -6.98 2.94
CA PHE A 115 -15.83 -8.38 3.22
C PHE A 115 -15.51 -8.53 4.71
N ARG A 116 -16.21 -9.45 5.40
CA ARG A 116 -16.11 -9.63 6.85
C ARG A 116 -16.05 -11.10 7.22
N HIS A 117 -15.27 -11.40 8.25
CA HIS A 117 -15.20 -12.71 8.87
C HIS A 117 -15.45 -12.57 10.39
N ALA A 118 -16.64 -13.00 10.83
CA ALA A 118 -17.13 -12.71 12.18
C ALA A 118 -16.18 -13.22 13.28
N ASP A 119 -15.57 -14.39 13.12
CA ASP A 119 -14.70 -14.96 14.16
C ASP A 119 -13.32 -14.30 14.18
N LEU A 120 -12.91 -13.72 13.05
CA LEU A 120 -11.67 -12.95 12.96
C LEU A 120 -11.87 -11.58 13.58
N ASP A 121 -13.01 -10.91 13.30
CA ASP A 121 -13.39 -9.67 13.99
C ASP A 121 -13.37 -9.87 15.52
N ARG A 122 -14.02 -10.94 16.02
CA ARG A 122 -14.05 -11.27 17.46
C ARG A 122 -12.64 -11.54 18.01
N LEU A 123 -11.82 -12.30 17.29
CA LEU A 123 -10.44 -12.59 17.68
C LEU A 123 -9.60 -11.31 17.75
N LEU A 124 -9.65 -10.46 16.73
CA LEU A 124 -8.92 -9.20 16.67
C LEU A 124 -9.35 -8.24 17.78
N ALA A 125 -10.65 -8.13 18.07
CA ALA A 125 -11.17 -7.32 19.17
C ALA A 125 -10.67 -7.78 20.54
N HIS A 126 -10.56 -9.10 20.76
CA HIS A 126 -9.97 -9.65 21.97
C HIS A 126 -8.47 -9.34 22.05
N ARG A 127 -7.75 -9.57 20.95
CA ARG A 127 -6.30 -9.35 20.84
C ARG A 127 -5.90 -7.91 21.08
N ALA A 128 -6.67 -6.95 20.56
CA ALA A 128 -6.42 -5.52 20.74
C ALA A 128 -6.46 -5.06 22.21
N ARG A 129 -6.93 -5.90 23.14
CA ARG A 129 -6.96 -5.65 24.59
C ARG A 129 -5.79 -6.31 25.34
N LEU A 130 -4.95 -7.09 24.65
CA LEU A 130 -3.84 -7.82 25.27
C LEU A 130 -2.60 -6.92 25.37
N ARG A 131 -2.05 -6.82 26.58
CA ARG A 131 -0.78 -6.11 26.81
C ARG A 131 0.40 -6.70 26.03
N SER A 132 0.36 -8.01 25.73
CA SER A 132 1.38 -8.67 24.92
C SER A 132 1.38 -8.19 23.47
N VAL A 133 0.20 -7.87 22.92
CA VAL A 133 0.07 -7.28 21.59
C VAL A 133 0.54 -5.83 21.61
N ASP A 134 0.32 -5.08 22.69
CA ASP A 134 0.80 -3.70 22.82
C ASP A 134 2.33 -3.58 22.95
N GLY A 135 2.92 -4.59 23.59
CA GLY A 135 4.35 -4.68 23.87
C GLY A 135 5.16 -5.39 22.79
N VAL A 136 4.56 -5.76 21.66
CA VAL A 136 5.30 -6.38 20.55
C VAL A 136 6.36 -5.40 20.01
N GLU A 137 7.59 -5.90 19.84
CA GLU A 137 8.68 -5.12 19.27
C GLU A 137 8.52 -5.07 17.74
N LEU A 138 8.27 -3.87 17.22
CA LEU A 138 8.10 -3.62 15.79
C LEU A 138 8.94 -2.42 15.37
N LEU A 139 9.38 -2.43 14.11
CA LEU A 139 9.89 -1.22 13.49
C LEU A 139 8.82 -0.12 13.53
N PRO A 140 9.18 1.16 13.74
CA PRO A 140 8.21 2.25 13.92
C PRO A 140 7.18 2.38 12.78
N ASN A 141 7.60 2.22 11.52
CA ASN A 141 6.70 2.27 10.36
C ASN A 141 5.74 1.05 10.32
N ARG A 142 6.17 -0.12 10.79
CA ARG A 142 5.30 -1.31 10.92
C ARG A 142 4.28 -1.15 12.04
N ARG A 143 4.64 -0.48 13.13
CA ARG A 143 3.69 -0.11 14.19
C ARG A 143 2.57 0.79 13.65
N LEU A 144 2.92 1.76 12.80
CA LEU A 144 1.93 2.60 12.10
C LEU A 144 1.05 1.79 11.14
N ALA A 145 1.60 0.79 10.45
CA ALA A 145 0.83 -0.11 9.58
C ALA A 145 -0.26 -0.86 10.35
N ALA A 146 0.11 -1.49 11.46
CA ALA A 146 -0.83 -2.19 12.34
C ALA A 146 -1.89 -1.24 12.93
N ALA A 147 -1.50 -0.03 13.36
CA ALA A 147 -2.45 0.97 13.86
C ALA A 147 -3.41 1.46 12.76
N ASN A 148 -2.92 1.66 11.53
CA ASN A 148 -3.77 2.03 10.39
C ASN A 148 -4.76 0.91 10.05
N ALA A 149 -4.31 -0.34 10.03
CA ALA A 149 -5.16 -1.50 9.81
C ALA A 149 -6.23 -1.63 10.92
N ALA A 150 -5.85 -1.49 12.20
CA ALA A 150 -6.80 -1.49 13.33
C ALA A 150 -7.88 -0.42 13.18
N ARG A 151 -7.49 0.80 12.78
CA ARG A 151 -8.41 1.91 12.49
C ARG A 151 -9.37 1.58 11.34
N VAL A 152 -8.88 0.98 10.26
CA VAL A 152 -9.71 0.57 9.09
C VAL A 152 -10.69 -0.53 9.49
N VAL A 153 -10.23 -1.52 10.27
CA VAL A 153 -11.09 -2.61 10.76
C VAL A 153 -12.17 -2.10 11.72
N GLY A 154 -11.87 -1.04 12.46
CA GLY A 154 -12.76 -0.38 13.42
C GLY A 154 -12.48 -0.74 14.87
N LEU A 155 -11.32 -1.33 15.18
CA LEU A 155 -10.97 -1.83 16.52
C LEU A 155 -10.91 -0.71 17.57
N ASP A 156 -10.49 0.49 17.18
CA ASP A 156 -10.46 1.68 18.06
C ASP A 156 -11.86 1.99 18.63
N ARG A 157 -12.89 1.87 17.79
CA ARG A 157 -14.30 2.13 18.17
C ARG A 157 -14.83 1.04 19.10
N GLU A 158 -14.43 -0.20 18.87
CA GLU A 158 -14.90 -1.35 19.63
C GLU A 158 -14.24 -1.48 21.00
N THR A 159 -12.94 -1.16 21.08
CA THR A 159 -12.16 -1.24 22.31
C THR A 159 -12.20 0.05 23.13
N GLY A 160 -12.57 1.18 22.50
CA GLY A 160 -12.50 2.52 23.10
C GLY A 160 -11.06 3.02 23.27
N ARG A 161 -10.07 2.29 22.74
CA ARG A 161 -8.66 2.64 22.80
C ARG A 161 -8.34 3.63 21.69
N ARG A 162 -7.63 4.70 22.05
CA ARG A 162 -7.12 5.69 21.10
C ARG A 162 -5.62 5.49 20.93
N GLU A 163 -5.19 5.27 19.69
CA GLU A 163 -3.78 5.18 19.35
C GLU A 163 -3.07 6.55 19.48
N ASP A 164 -1.82 6.53 19.98
CA ASP A 164 -0.94 7.71 20.05
C ASP A 164 -0.24 7.92 18.70
N TRP A 165 -0.99 8.43 17.73
CA TRP A 165 -0.48 8.71 16.39
C TRP A 165 0.73 9.63 16.37
N ASP A 166 0.74 10.67 17.22
CA ASP A 166 1.85 11.63 17.28
C ASP A 166 3.12 10.98 17.88
N GLY A 167 2.98 10.18 18.92
CA GLY A 167 4.08 9.40 19.50
C GLY A 167 4.65 8.38 18.52
N MET A 168 3.79 7.64 17.83
CA MET A 168 4.23 6.69 16.80
C MET A 168 4.91 7.39 15.63
N ALA A 169 4.39 8.52 15.16
CA ALA A 169 5.02 9.32 14.11
C ALA A 169 6.43 9.78 14.54
N ARG A 170 6.57 10.34 15.74
CA ARG A 170 7.87 10.80 16.29
C ARG A 170 8.90 9.67 16.42
N ALA A 171 8.46 8.43 16.63
CA ALA A 171 9.35 7.27 16.74
C ALA A 171 9.96 6.82 15.39
N THR A 172 9.42 7.29 14.26
CA THR A 172 9.93 6.93 12.92
C THR A 172 11.18 7.75 12.55
N TRP A 173 11.93 7.26 11.56
CA TRP A 173 13.01 8.03 10.93
C TRP A 173 12.50 9.37 10.39
N LEU A 174 11.33 9.39 9.73
CA LEU A 174 10.72 10.62 9.23
C LEU A 174 10.36 11.58 10.38
N GLY A 175 9.86 11.05 11.50
CA GLY A 175 9.52 11.81 12.71
C GLY A 175 10.70 12.55 13.33
N ALA A 176 11.89 11.97 13.23
CA ALA A 176 13.14 12.58 13.67
C ALA A 176 13.63 13.71 12.75
N ARG A 177 13.11 13.81 11.51
CA ARG A 177 13.54 14.78 10.47
C ARG A 177 15.08 14.89 10.36
N PRO A 178 15.78 13.77 10.15
CA PRO A 178 17.25 13.73 10.14
C PRO A 178 17.82 14.41 8.89
N GLU A 179 19.13 14.33 8.70
CA GLU A 179 19.78 14.79 7.50
C GLU A 179 19.26 14.03 6.25
N PRO A 180 18.61 14.71 5.29
CA PRO A 180 17.88 14.08 4.19
C PRO A 180 18.76 13.39 3.16
N TRP A 181 20.05 13.76 3.09
CA TRP A 181 21.06 13.11 2.25
C TRP A 181 21.60 11.79 2.82
N ALA A 182 21.30 11.46 4.08
CA ALA A 182 21.66 10.18 4.69
C ALA A 182 20.66 9.06 4.37
N ILE A 183 19.69 9.33 3.49
CA ILE A 183 18.69 8.36 3.06
C ILE A 183 19.35 7.21 2.29
N ASN A 184 18.91 5.99 2.57
CA ASN A 184 19.24 4.80 1.81
C ASN A 184 17.93 4.08 1.47
N TRP A 185 18.00 2.95 0.77
CA TRP A 185 16.81 2.24 0.32
C TRP A 185 15.87 1.87 1.47
N ILE A 186 16.41 1.34 2.58
CA ILE A 186 15.62 0.91 3.74
C ILE A 186 14.96 2.10 4.43
N THR A 187 15.68 3.23 4.60
CA THR A 187 15.10 4.41 5.25
C THR A 187 14.11 5.13 4.35
N ALA A 188 14.31 5.11 3.02
CA ALA A 188 13.32 5.59 2.06
C ALA A 188 12.03 4.76 2.11
N TYR A 189 12.14 3.43 2.05
CA TYR A 189 11.00 2.53 2.20
C TYR A 189 10.27 2.71 3.55
N ALA A 190 11.01 2.87 4.65
CA ALA A 190 10.38 3.14 5.94
C ALA A 190 9.68 4.51 5.98
N MET A 191 10.23 5.51 5.28
CA MET A 191 9.65 6.86 5.17
C MET A 191 8.38 6.87 4.33
N THR A 192 8.36 6.21 3.16
CA THR A 192 7.17 6.10 2.31
C THR A 192 6.01 5.47 3.07
N HIS A 193 6.26 4.33 3.73
CA HIS A 193 5.28 3.64 4.56
C HIS A 193 4.80 4.47 5.76
N THR A 194 5.67 5.29 6.37
CA THR A 194 5.25 6.22 7.42
C THR A 194 4.18 7.19 6.89
N VAL A 195 4.40 7.77 5.71
CA VAL A 195 3.41 8.66 5.08
C VAL A 195 2.16 7.89 4.70
N PHE A 196 2.27 6.70 4.11
CA PHE A 196 1.12 5.89 3.70
C PHE A 196 0.17 5.61 4.87
N HIS A 197 0.71 5.19 6.00
CA HIS A 197 -0.11 4.80 7.15
C HIS A 197 -0.67 6.00 7.93
N LEU A 198 0.10 7.09 8.08
CA LEU A 198 -0.37 8.33 8.69
C LEU A 198 -1.51 8.96 7.87
N THR A 199 -1.37 8.95 6.54
CA THR A 199 -2.36 9.55 5.64
C THR A 199 -3.49 8.62 5.23
N ASP A 200 -3.49 7.36 5.70
CA ASP A 200 -4.41 6.32 5.24
C ASP A 200 -4.47 6.23 3.71
N TRP A 201 -3.30 6.18 3.07
CA TRP A 201 -3.18 6.15 1.62
C TRP A 201 -3.92 7.34 0.99
N GLY A 202 -3.59 8.54 1.44
CA GLY A 202 -4.11 9.82 0.93
C GLY A 202 -5.50 10.25 1.40
N ARG A 203 -6.26 9.40 2.14
CA ARG A 203 -7.61 9.75 2.63
C ARG A 203 -7.60 10.77 3.77
N LEU A 204 -6.54 10.78 4.57
CA LEU A 204 -6.36 11.63 5.74
C LEU A 204 -5.07 12.45 5.60
N PRO A 205 -4.98 13.39 4.64
CA PRO A 205 -3.74 14.13 4.41
C PRO A 205 -3.25 14.89 5.66
N GLN A 206 -4.18 15.32 6.52
CA GLN A 206 -3.89 15.97 7.81
C GLN A 206 -3.36 15.03 8.89
N GLY A 207 -3.21 13.74 8.60
CA GLY A 207 -2.54 12.78 9.49
C GLY A 207 -1.02 12.98 9.55
N LEU A 208 -0.45 13.69 8.58
CA LEU A 208 0.92 14.16 8.63
C LEU A 208 0.95 15.55 9.27
N SER A 209 1.81 15.77 10.27
CA SER A 209 1.91 17.09 10.91
C SER A 209 2.50 18.14 9.95
N PRO A 210 2.18 19.44 10.10
CA PRO A 210 2.68 20.49 9.21
C PRO A 210 4.22 20.50 9.07
N ASP A 211 4.92 20.22 10.17
CA ASP A 211 6.37 20.11 10.22
C ASP A 211 6.92 18.97 9.35
N LEU A 212 6.25 17.81 9.37
CA LEU A 212 6.63 16.65 8.56
C LEU A 212 6.26 16.87 7.10
N THR A 213 5.10 17.45 6.83
CA THR A 213 4.69 17.86 5.48
C THR A 213 5.71 18.81 4.86
N ALA A 214 6.16 19.83 5.59
CA ALA A 214 7.17 20.78 5.10
C ALA A 214 8.51 20.09 4.81
N TYR A 215 8.95 19.19 5.69
CA TYR A 215 10.18 18.41 5.50
C TYR A 215 10.08 17.51 4.25
N VAL A 216 9.01 16.72 4.11
CA VAL A 216 8.78 15.86 2.95
C VAL A 216 8.71 16.70 1.68
N ARG A 217 7.92 17.77 1.64
CA ARG A 217 7.77 18.62 0.46
C ARG A 217 9.09 19.24 -0.01
N THR A 218 9.98 19.56 0.92
CA THR A 218 11.30 20.14 0.61
C THR A 218 12.21 19.13 -0.08
N TRP A 219 12.20 17.86 0.35
CA TRP A 219 13.18 16.86 -0.07
C TRP A 219 12.67 15.82 -1.06
N LEU A 220 11.35 15.68 -1.19
CA LEU A 220 10.72 14.77 -2.13
C LEU A 220 11.21 14.93 -3.58
N PRO A 221 11.38 16.16 -4.14
CA PRO A 221 11.94 16.31 -5.49
C PRO A 221 13.32 15.66 -5.64
N VAL A 222 14.20 15.89 -4.66
CA VAL A 222 15.57 15.38 -4.66
C VAL A 222 15.58 13.86 -4.53
N TRP A 223 14.72 13.31 -3.65
CA TRP A 223 14.61 11.85 -3.50
C TRP A 223 14.07 11.19 -4.77
N ILE A 224 13.08 11.79 -5.44
CA ILE A 224 12.60 11.27 -6.73
C ILE A 224 13.73 11.27 -7.77
N ASP A 225 14.49 12.37 -7.87
CA ASP A 225 15.57 12.50 -8.84
C ASP A 225 16.67 11.43 -8.63
N ILE A 226 17.13 11.19 -7.38
CA ILE A 226 18.20 10.21 -7.12
C ILE A 226 17.75 8.78 -7.41
N TRP A 227 16.51 8.40 -7.07
CA TRP A 227 16.03 7.03 -7.29
C TRP A 227 15.69 6.79 -8.75
N ARG A 228 15.27 7.84 -9.47
CA ARG A 228 15.15 7.82 -10.93
C ARG A 228 16.51 7.65 -11.61
N GLU A 229 17.56 8.33 -11.12
CA GLU A 229 18.92 8.22 -11.68
C GLU A 229 19.45 6.79 -11.59
N VAL A 230 19.25 6.12 -10.46
CA VAL A 230 19.63 4.71 -10.28
C VAL A 230 18.57 3.71 -10.74
N GLN A 231 17.53 4.20 -11.42
CA GLN A 231 16.45 3.39 -12.00
C GLN A 231 15.80 2.46 -10.98
N GLN A 232 15.59 2.89 -9.74
CA GLN A 232 14.84 2.16 -8.71
C GLN A 232 13.37 2.53 -8.79
N TRP A 233 12.69 2.06 -9.83
CA TRP A 233 11.33 2.48 -10.20
C TRP A 233 10.29 2.20 -9.13
N ASP A 234 10.44 1.08 -8.43
CA ASP A 234 9.60 0.71 -7.30
C ASP A 234 9.50 1.85 -6.27
N LEU A 235 10.65 2.35 -5.84
CA LEU A 235 10.74 3.43 -4.88
C LEU A 235 10.33 4.79 -5.47
N VAL A 236 10.59 5.03 -6.76
CA VAL A 236 10.09 6.23 -7.44
C VAL A 236 8.56 6.27 -7.39
N VAL A 237 7.89 5.16 -7.69
CA VAL A 237 6.43 5.09 -7.67
C VAL A 237 5.87 5.24 -6.26
N GLU A 238 6.52 4.65 -5.24
CA GLU A 238 6.15 4.90 -3.84
C GLU A 238 6.27 6.39 -3.47
N LEU A 239 7.29 7.10 -3.95
CA LEU A 239 7.44 8.54 -3.73
C LEU A 239 6.35 9.35 -4.45
N LEU A 240 5.82 8.87 -5.58
CA LEU A 240 4.63 9.48 -6.20
C LEU A 240 3.39 9.33 -5.31
N ILE A 241 3.22 8.18 -4.64
CA ILE A 241 2.16 7.99 -3.63
C ILE A 241 2.34 8.98 -2.48
N VAL A 242 3.57 9.15 -1.98
CA VAL A 242 3.88 10.14 -0.93
C VAL A 242 3.44 11.54 -1.37
N GLY A 243 3.87 11.97 -2.55
CA GLY A 243 3.55 13.28 -3.10
C GLY A 243 2.05 13.51 -3.27
N ALA A 244 1.32 12.51 -3.79
CA ALA A 244 -0.14 12.58 -3.94
C ALA A 244 -0.89 12.60 -2.59
N SER A 245 -0.33 11.95 -1.56
CA SER A 245 -0.96 11.83 -0.24
C SER A 245 -0.85 13.08 0.65
N LEU A 246 -0.09 14.09 0.23
CA LEU A 246 0.04 15.35 0.96
C LEU A 246 -1.26 16.17 0.91
N ASP A 247 -1.43 17.04 1.92
CA ASP A 247 -2.53 18.02 2.00
C ASP A 247 -2.56 18.94 0.80
N GLU A 248 -1.39 19.41 0.37
CA GLU A 248 -1.14 19.97 -0.95
C GLU A 248 -0.31 18.97 -1.77
N PRO A 249 -0.92 18.25 -2.72
CA PRO A 249 -0.20 17.27 -3.52
C PRO A 249 1.05 17.85 -4.19
N TYR A 250 2.17 17.14 -4.04
CA TYR A 250 3.37 17.36 -4.85
C TYR A 250 3.31 16.39 -6.02
N CYS A 251 2.99 16.89 -7.21
CA CYS A 251 2.92 16.10 -8.42
C CYS A 251 3.50 16.86 -9.60
N ARG A 252 4.80 16.68 -9.87
CA ARG A 252 5.46 17.26 -11.05
C ARG A 252 5.13 16.39 -12.28
N PRO A 253 4.58 16.96 -13.37
CA PRO A 253 4.19 16.19 -14.57
C PRO A 253 5.27 15.25 -15.09
N GLU A 254 6.52 15.73 -15.14
CA GLU A 254 7.68 14.97 -15.63
C GLU A 254 7.91 13.64 -14.90
N ASP A 255 7.64 13.58 -13.58
CA ASP A 255 7.84 12.37 -12.79
C ASP A 255 6.79 11.29 -13.13
N TRP A 256 5.55 11.73 -13.36
CA TRP A 256 4.43 10.86 -13.74
C TRP A 256 4.55 10.39 -15.19
N GLU A 257 4.92 11.29 -16.09
CA GLU A 257 5.15 10.98 -17.51
C GLU A 257 6.31 9.98 -17.67
N THR A 258 7.33 10.06 -16.82
CA THR A 258 8.43 9.09 -16.81
C THR A 258 7.94 7.68 -16.52
N ILE A 259 7.17 7.48 -15.45
CA ILE A 259 6.63 6.15 -15.13
C ILE A 259 5.62 5.68 -16.19
N ALA A 260 4.76 6.58 -16.68
CA ALA A 260 3.82 6.25 -17.74
C ALA A 260 4.52 5.79 -19.04
N ALA A 261 5.68 6.37 -19.37
CA ALA A 261 6.49 5.97 -20.52
C ALA A 261 7.23 4.65 -20.31
N LEU A 262 7.60 4.31 -19.06
CA LEU A 262 8.22 3.03 -18.70
C LEU A 262 7.22 1.87 -18.68
N GLN A 263 5.93 2.16 -18.47
CA GLN A 263 4.89 1.13 -18.40
C GLN A 263 4.71 0.43 -19.77
N HIS A 264 4.98 -0.87 -19.80
CA HIS A 264 4.80 -1.74 -20.97
C HIS A 264 3.34 -1.83 -21.40
N GLU A 265 3.08 -2.07 -22.68
CA GLU A 265 1.72 -2.10 -23.28
C GLU A 265 0.73 -2.97 -22.47
N ASP A 266 1.19 -4.11 -21.99
CA ASP A 266 0.43 -5.06 -21.15
C ASP A 266 0.09 -4.54 -19.74
N GLY A 267 0.72 -3.45 -19.31
CA GLY A 267 0.53 -2.76 -18.03
C GLY A 267 1.62 -3.01 -17.00
N LEU A 268 2.63 -3.83 -17.33
CA LEU A 268 3.79 -4.06 -16.46
C LEU A 268 4.60 -2.77 -16.28
N VAL A 269 5.07 -2.55 -15.06
CA VAL A 269 6.07 -1.53 -14.75
C VAL A 269 7.30 -2.24 -14.19
N PRO A 270 8.48 -2.12 -14.81
CA PRO A 270 9.70 -2.74 -14.31
C PRO A 270 10.02 -2.26 -12.90
N ARG A 271 10.53 -3.16 -12.05
CA ARG A 271 10.93 -2.85 -10.66
C ARG A 271 12.13 -1.91 -10.62
N ASP A 272 13.08 -2.15 -11.51
CA ASP A 272 14.30 -1.38 -11.64
C ASP A 272 14.82 -1.34 -13.09
N GLY A 273 16.07 -0.90 -13.27
CA GLY A 273 16.75 -0.80 -14.55
C GLY A 273 17.20 -2.11 -15.17
N ASP A 274 17.05 -3.24 -14.46
CA ASP A 274 17.45 -4.54 -14.99
C ASP A 274 16.46 -5.00 -16.09
N PRO A 275 16.91 -5.82 -17.06
CA PRO A 275 16.03 -6.35 -18.08
C PRO A 275 14.87 -7.16 -17.47
N VAL A 276 13.67 -6.95 -18.00
CA VAL A 276 12.49 -7.74 -17.65
C VAL A 276 12.61 -9.12 -18.32
N ASP A 277 12.48 -10.19 -17.54
CA ASP A 277 12.50 -11.57 -18.04
C ASP A 277 11.30 -11.83 -18.99
N ASP A 278 11.37 -12.85 -19.84
CA ASP A 278 10.26 -13.26 -20.69
C ASP A 278 9.38 -14.33 -20.01
N ASP A 279 9.89 -15.06 -19.02
CA ASP A 279 9.12 -16.06 -18.26
C ASP A 279 8.00 -15.37 -17.46
N PRO A 280 6.71 -15.71 -17.70
CA PRO A 280 5.59 -15.05 -17.03
C PRO A 280 5.63 -15.15 -15.51
N ARG A 281 6.16 -16.25 -14.94
CA ARG A 281 6.25 -16.40 -13.48
C ARG A 281 7.32 -15.48 -12.90
N GLN A 282 8.50 -15.48 -13.48
CA GLN A 282 9.58 -14.61 -13.05
C GLN A 282 9.19 -13.12 -13.21
N ARG A 283 8.59 -12.74 -14.34
CA ARG A 283 8.02 -11.39 -14.54
C ARG A 283 7.05 -11.00 -13.44
N PHE A 284 6.17 -11.92 -13.05
CA PHE A 284 5.19 -11.65 -12.01
C PHE A 284 5.88 -11.47 -10.65
N THR A 285 6.73 -12.42 -10.27
CA THR A 285 7.45 -12.38 -8.99
C THR A 285 8.32 -11.13 -8.85
N ASP A 286 9.02 -10.73 -9.91
CA ASP A 286 10.01 -9.66 -9.85
C ASP A 286 9.40 -8.25 -9.96
N HIS A 287 8.19 -8.11 -10.51
CA HIS A 287 7.62 -6.80 -10.85
C HIS A 287 6.19 -6.55 -10.35
N GLN A 288 5.50 -7.55 -9.79
CA GLN A 288 4.11 -7.38 -9.33
C GLN A 288 3.98 -6.26 -8.28
N HIS A 289 4.94 -6.13 -7.37
CA HIS A 289 4.92 -5.07 -6.36
C HIS A 289 4.91 -3.68 -7.01
N THR A 290 5.79 -3.44 -7.98
CA THR A 290 5.88 -2.16 -8.70
C THR A 290 4.59 -1.85 -9.48
N VAL A 291 3.94 -2.88 -10.04
CA VAL A 291 2.62 -2.73 -10.68
C VAL A 291 1.54 -2.38 -9.64
N VAL A 292 1.54 -2.99 -8.45
CA VAL A 292 0.64 -2.63 -7.35
C VAL A 292 0.81 -1.17 -6.97
N VAL A 293 2.03 -0.72 -6.65
CA VAL A 293 2.23 0.67 -6.23
C VAL A 293 1.92 1.65 -7.35
N THR A 294 2.04 1.25 -8.63
CA THR A 294 1.60 2.05 -9.78
C THR A 294 0.09 2.23 -9.80
N ALA A 295 -0.68 1.16 -9.59
CA ALA A 295 -2.13 1.23 -9.48
C ALA A 295 -2.57 2.12 -8.30
N VAL A 296 -1.89 1.99 -7.16
CA VAL A 296 -2.14 2.79 -5.96
C VAL A 296 -1.83 4.27 -6.18
N ALA A 297 -0.66 4.60 -6.74
CA ALA A 297 -0.25 5.96 -7.05
C ALA A 297 -1.29 6.66 -7.93
N GLY A 298 -1.65 6.02 -9.04
CA GLY A 298 -2.65 6.56 -9.96
C GLY A 298 -4.02 6.73 -9.28
N SER A 299 -4.49 5.74 -8.52
CA SER A 299 -5.76 5.84 -7.78
C SER A 299 -5.81 7.05 -6.86
N ILE A 300 -4.76 7.23 -6.03
CA ILE A 300 -4.70 8.31 -5.06
C ILE A 300 -4.62 9.67 -5.77
N ALA A 301 -3.76 9.83 -6.78
CA ALA A 301 -3.68 11.08 -7.51
C ALA A 301 -5.02 11.48 -8.17
N LEU A 302 -5.75 10.49 -8.70
CA LEU A 302 -7.07 10.71 -9.30
C LEU A 302 -8.15 11.05 -8.25
N ALA A 303 -8.10 10.41 -7.08
CA ALA A 303 -8.97 10.75 -5.95
C ALA A 303 -8.75 12.21 -5.52
N ARG A 304 -7.48 12.61 -5.38
CA ARG A 304 -7.07 13.97 -5.00
C ARG A 304 -7.45 14.99 -6.06
N ALA A 305 -7.31 14.66 -7.35
CA ALA A 305 -7.78 15.49 -8.46
C ALA A 305 -9.31 15.71 -8.41
N ALA A 306 -10.06 14.71 -7.97
CA ALA A 306 -11.51 14.76 -7.80
C ALA A 306 -11.98 15.37 -6.46
N GLY A 307 -11.05 15.81 -5.59
CA GLY A 307 -11.37 16.38 -4.27
C GLY A 307 -11.81 15.36 -3.22
N ARG A 308 -11.39 14.10 -3.35
CA ARG A 308 -11.64 13.02 -2.39
C ARG A 308 -10.49 12.85 -1.40
#